data_AF-A0A1F3STU0-F1
#
_entry.id   AF-A0A1F3STU0-F1
#
_cell.length_a   1.000
_cell.length_b   1.000
_cell.length_c   1.000
_cell.angle_alpha   90.00
_cell.angle_beta   90.00
_cell.angle_gamma   90.00
#
_symmetry.space_group_name_H-M   'P 1'
#
loop_
_entity.id
_entity.type
_entity.pdbx_description
1 polymer ?
#
loop_
_entity_poly.entity_id
_entity_poly.type
_entity_poly.pdbx_seq_one_letter_code
_entity_poly.pdbx_strand_id
1 'polypeptide(L)'
;MQLASNYIIGTVAGLIATAPMTIFMELLYRKLPKSEKSPLPPRQLAMKVAELTGVKQSLSPDVRFATTLASHFSYGAAAGALYAAAVKHPEASGSRKGALFGAGVWLASYMGWIPALKLMTPASRHPARRSAIMISAHLIWGAATGLIMRQLSPSAVTSLR
;
A
#
# COMPACT_ATOMS: atom_id res chain seq x y z
N MET A 1 14.22 23.20 1.73
CA MET A 1 14.96 21.91 1.75
C MET A 1 14.31 20.86 2.66
N GLN A 2 13.89 21.20 3.89
CA GLN A 2 13.26 20.26 4.84
C GLN A 2 11.99 19.54 4.29
N LEU A 3 11.09 20.29 3.65
CA LEU A 3 9.87 19.73 3.04
C LEU A 3 10.18 18.68 1.96
N ALA A 4 11.07 19.02 1.01
CA ALA A 4 11.49 18.08 -0.04
C ALA A 4 12.12 16.82 0.55
N SER A 5 12.92 16.96 1.61
CA SER A 5 13.50 15.82 2.33
C SER A 5 12.41 14.94 2.97
N ASN A 6 11.38 15.53 3.58
CA ASN A 6 10.28 14.77 4.18
C ASN A 6 9.48 13.98 3.14
N TYR A 7 9.24 14.54 1.95
CA TYR A 7 8.58 13.81 0.85
C TYR A 7 9.41 12.62 0.36
N ILE A 8 10.72 12.78 0.21
CA ILE A 8 11.62 11.68 -0.14
C ILE A 8 11.61 10.61 0.95
N ILE A 9 11.73 11.01 2.22
CA ILE A 9 11.67 10.08 3.35
C ILE A 9 10.33 9.33 3.37
N GLY A 10 9.21 10.03 3.19
CA GLY A 10 7.89 9.43 3.09
C GLY A 10 7.76 8.45 1.93
N THR A 11 8.32 8.80 0.77
CA THR A 11 8.37 7.94 -0.42
C THR A 11 9.12 6.64 -0.13
N VAL A 12 10.33 6.74 0.43
CA VAL A 12 11.16 5.59 0.82
C VAL A 12 10.48 4.75 1.90
N ALA A 13 9.89 5.39 2.91
CA ALA A 13 9.17 4.71 3.98
C ALA A 13 7.95 3.93 3.46
N GLY A 14 7.17 4.53 2.55
CA GLY A 14 6.02 3.88 1.90
C GLY A 14 6.44 2.71 1.00
N LEU A 15 7.53 2.87 0.26
CA LEU A 15 8.13 1.82 -0.56
C LEU A 15 8.55 0.62 0.30
N ILE A 16 9.36 0.84 1.34
CA ILE A 16 9.84 -0.23 2.23
C ILE A 16 8.66 -0.91 2.95
N ALA A 17 7.71 -0.12 3.45
CA ALA A 17 6.52 -0.64 4.14
C ALA A 17 5.61 -1.52 3.26
N THR A 18 5.74 -1.42 1.93
CA THR A 18 4.97 -2.28 1.01
C THR A 18 5.39 -3.76 1.12
N ALA A 19 6.64 -4.03 1.52
CA ALA A 19 7.13 -5.40 1.70
C ALA A 19 6.39 -6.16 2.83
N PRO A 20 6.36 -5.71 4.10
CA PRO A 20 5.64 -6.43 5.16
C PRO A 20 4.14 -6.59 4.87
N MET A 21 3.51 -5.59 4.24
CA MET A 21 2.13 -5.71 3.75
C MET A 21 1.98 -6.84 2.72
N THR A 22 2.86 -6.91 1.74
CA THR A 22 2.83 -7.93 0.69
C THR A 22 3.02 -9.33 1.27
N ILE A 23 4.00 -9.48 2.18
CA ILE A 23 4.25 -10.74 2.89
C ILE A 23 3.00 -11.15 3.69
N PHE A 24 2.41 -10.23 4.45
CA PHE A 24 1.19 -10.50 5.22
C PHE A 24 0.02 -10.94 4.32
N MET A 25 -0.23 -10.22 3.23
CA MET A 25 -1.29 -10.59 2.28
C MET A 25 -1.09 -11.99 1.73
N GLU A 26 0.12 -12.32 1.27
CA GLU A 26 0.43 -13.62 0.68
C GLU A 26 0.27 -14.77 1.68
N LEU A 27 0.77 -14.59 2.91
CA LEU A 27 0.65 -15.60 3.97
C LEU A 27 -0.82 -15.88 4.34
N LEU A 28 -1.64 -14.84 4.47
CA LEU A 28 -3.04 -14.99 4.89
C LEU A 28 -3.93 -15.42 3.72
N TYR A 29 -3.62 -14.99 2.50
CA TYR A 29 -4.29 -15.42 1.27
C TYR A 29 -4.19 -16.93 1.06
N ARG A 30 -3.02 -17.53 1.34
CA ARG A 30 -2.81 -18.98 1.26
C ARG A 30 -3.77 -19.77 2.17
N LYS A 31 -4.14 -19.19 3.31
CA LYS A 31 -5.05 -19.79 4.31
C LYS A 31 -6.54 -19.63 3.96
N LEU A 32 -6.90 -18.84 2.95
CA LEU A 32 -8.30 -18.66 2.57
C LEU A 32 -8.92 -19.95 1.97
N PRO A 33 -10.22 -20.20 2.21
CA PRO A 33 -10.98 -21.23 1.49
C PRO A 33 -10.89 -21.03 -0.03
N LYS A 34 -10.89 -22.13 -0.80
CA LYS A 34 -10.83 -22.05 -2.28
C LYS A 34 -11.97 -21.19 -2.88
N SER A 35 -13.16 -21.23 -2.29
CA SER A 35 -14.32 -20.43 -2.71
C SER A 35 -14.12 -18.92 -2.53
N GLU A 36 -13.22 -18.48 -1.64
CA GLU A 36 -12.92 -17.07 -1.36
C GLU A 36 -11.63 -16.59 -2.04
N LYS A 37 -10.91 -17.48 -2.73
CA LYS A 37 -9.64 -17.17 -3.39
C LYS A 37 -9.87 -16.54 -4.76
N SER A 38 -9.74 -15.22 -4.80
CA SER A 38 -9.52 -14.44 -6.02
C SER A 38 -8.10 -13.89 -6.03
N PRO A 39 -7.51 -13.55 -7.20
CA PRO A 39 -6.20 -12.91 -7.24
C PRO A 39 -6.08 -11.75 -6.23
N LEU A 40 -4.92 -11.63 -5.61
CA LEU A 40 -4.65 -10.53 -4.69
C LEU A 40 -4.81 -9.18 -5.42
N PRO A 41 -5.34 -8.14 -4.74
CA PRO A 41 -5.66 -6.87 -5.38
C PRO A 41 -4.54 -6.24 -6.21
N PRO A 42 -3.25 -6.26 -5.80
CA PRO A 42 -2.19 -5.69 -6.63
C PRO A 42 -2.13 -6.31 -8.03
N ARG A 43 -2.22 -7.64 -8.13
CA ARG A 43 -2.24 -8.35 -9.42
C ARG A 43 -3.52 -8.05 -10.18
N GLN A 44 -4.65 -8.04 -9.49
CA GLN A 44 -5.95 -7.79 -10.11
C GLN A 44 -6.01 -6.38 -10.72
N LEU A 45 -5.54 -5.35 -10.01
CA LEU A 45 -5.47 -3.97 -10.50
C LEU A 45 -4.49 -3.85 -11.67
N ALA A 46 -3.25 -4.33 -11.51
CA ALA A 46 -2.24 -4.23 -12.56
C ALA A 46 -2.71 -4.88 -13.86
N MET A 47 -3.33 -6.06 -13.77
CA MET A 47 -3.84 -6.77 -14.94
C MET A 47 -5.10 -6.12 -15.51
N LYS A 48 -5.95 -5.49 -14.68
CA LYS A 48 -7.13 -4.76 -15.19
C LYS A 48 -6.72 -3.49 -15.93
N VAL A 49 -5.73 -2.75 -15.42
CA VAL A 49 -5.17 -1.59 -16.12
C VAL A 49 -4.52 -2.02 -17.44
N ALA A 50 -3.70 -3.07 -17.42
CA ALA A 50 -3.09 -3.61 -18.65
C ALA A 50 -4.12 -4.08 -19.68
N GLU A 51 -5.29 -4.55 -19.23
CA GLU A 51 -6.42 -4.90 -20.11
C GLU A 51 -7.01 -3.66 -20.77
N LEU A 52 -7.24 -2.60 -19.98
CA LEU A 52 -7.81 -1.34 -20.47
C LEU A 52 -6.88 -0.61 -21.44
N THR A 53 -5.57 -0.81 -21.33
CA THR A 53 -4.58 -0.24 -22.25
C THR A 53 -4.22 -1.16 -23.42
N GLY A 54 -4.86 -2.33 -23.54
CA GLY A 54 -4.67 -3.27 -24.65
C GLY A 54 -3.34 -4.04 -24.63
N VAL A 55 -2.56 -3.98 -23.54
CA VAL A 55 -1.23 -4.61 -23.46
C VAL A 55 -1.22 -5.93 -22.68
N LYS A 56 -2.29 -6.28 -21.96
CA LYS A 56 -2.31 -7.48 -21.10
C LYS A 56 -1.90 -8.76 -21.82
N GLN A 57 -2.33 -8.94 -23.06
CA GLN A 57 -2.13 -10.14 -23.87
C GLN A 57 -0.67 -10.28 -24.33
N SER A 58 0.05 -9.16 -24.48
CA SER A 58 1.48 -9.16 -24.87
C SER A 58 2.43 -9.32 -23.67
N LEU A 59 1.94 -9.23 -22.43
CA LEU A 59 2.79 -9.42 -21.25
C LEU A 59 3.04 -10.91 -20.98
N SER A 60 4.31 -11.31 -21.03
CA SER A 60 4.77 -12.62 -20.55
C SER A 60 4.51 -12.78 -19.03
N PRO A 61 4.49 -14.00 -18.49
CA PRO A 61 4.29 -14.23 -17.06
C PRO A 61 5.23 -13.42 -16.15
N ASP A 62 6.51 -13.34 -16.50
CA ASP A 62 7.52 -12.60 -15.73
C ASP A 62 7.26 -11.09 -15.78
N VAL A 63 6.88 -10.57 -16.95
CA VAL A 63 6.52 -9.15 -17.09
C VAL A 63 5.27 -8.85 -16.27
N ARG A 64 4.25 -9.71 -16.26
CA ARG A 64 3.05 -9.51 -15.42
C ARG A 64 3.38 -9.47 -13.94
N PHE A 65 4.29 -10.33 -13.49
CA PHE A 65 4.77 -10.34 -12.10
C PHE A 65 5.53 -9.06 -11.77
N ALA A 66 6.49 -8.66 -12.61
CA ALA A 66 7.25 -7.43 -12.46
C ALA A 66 6.35 -6.20 -12.45
N THR A 67 5.41 -6.09 -13.40
CA THR A 67 4.42 -4.98 -13.45
C THR A 67 3.56 -4.95 -12.20
N THR A 68 3.14 -6.11 -11.67
CA THR A 68 2.36 -6.18 -10.43
C THR A 68 3.15 -5.63 -9.25
N LEU A 69 4.40 -6.08 -9.06
CA LEU A 69 5.24 -5.60 -7.97
C LEU A 69 5.59 -4.13 -8.14
N ALA A 70 6.05 -3.73 -9.33
CA ALA A 70 6.40 -2.34 -9.62
C ALA A 70 5.21 -1.40 -9.35
N SER A 71 4.01 -1.75 -9.80
CA SER A 71 2.80 -0.95 -9.56
C SER A 71 2.45 -0.89 -8.07
N HIS A 72 2.54 -2.01 -7.36
CA HIS A 72 2.22 -2.07 -5.93
C HIS A 72 3.18 -1.23 -5.08
N PHE A 73 4.47 -1.39 -5.30
CA PHE A 73 5.51 -0.66 -4.58
C PHE A 73 5.53 0.82 -4.96
N SER A 74 5.28 1.16 -6.23
CA SER A 74 5.16 2.57 -6.65
C SER A 74 3.94 3.24 -6.02
N TYR A 75 2.81 2.52 -5.92
CA TYR A 75 1.63 3.02 -5.23
C TYR A 75 1.90 3.25 -3.74
N GLY A 76 2.55 2.28 -3.07
CA GLY A 76 2.97 2.43 -1.68
C GLY A 76 3.95 3.59 -1.47
N ALA A 77 4.89 3.80 -2.39
CA ALA A 77 5.82 4.93 -2.35
C ALA A 77 5.07 6.28 -2.50
N ALA A 78 4.18 6.39 -3.50
CA ALA A 78 3.38 7.60 -3.71
C ALA A 78 2.47 7.91 -2.50
N ALA A 79 1.81 6.89 -1.94
CA ALA A 79 0.99 7.04 -0.74
C ALA A 79 1.84 7.42 0.49
N GLY A 80 3.08 6.94 0.58
CA GLY A 80 4.04 7.36 1.62
C GLY A 80 4.45 8.82 1.50
N ALA A 81 4.61 9.34 0.27
CA ALA A 81 4.83 10.77 0.05
C ALA A 81 3.63 11.61 0.53
N LEU A 82 2.40 11.13 0.27
CA LEU A 82 1.17 11.76 0.76
C LEU A 82 1.06 11.70 2.29
N TYR A 83 1.52 10.61 2.92
CA TYR A 83 1.61 10.53 4.38
C TYR A 83 2.54 11.61 4.94
N ALA A 84 3.70 11.84 4.30
CA ALA A 84 4.59 12.93 4.70
C ALA A 84 3.96 14.32 4.55
N ALA A 85 3.06 14.51 3.59
CA ALA A 85 2.25 15.73 3.46
C ALA A 85 1.23 15.88 4.60
N ALA A 86 0.62 14.76 5.00
CA ALA A 86 -0.44 14.74 6.02
C ALA A 86 0.10 14.94 7.45
N VAL A 87 1.38 14.63 7.69
CA VAL A 87 2.01 14.78 8.99
C VAL A 87 2.72 16.13 9.08
N LYS A 88 2.20 17.04 9.91
CA LYS A 88 2.79 18.37 10.14
C LYS A 88 4.25 18.35 10.60
N HIS A 89 4.60 17.34 11.40
CA HIS A 89 5.86 17.20 12.12
C HIS A 89 6.38 15.78 11.98
N PRO A 90 7.46 15.51 11.22
CA PRO A 90 8.01 14.17 11.02
C PRO A 90 8.31 13.42 12.33
N GLU A 91 8.77 14.13 13.35
CA GLU A 91 8.99 13.64 14.71
C GLU A 91 7.71 13.13 15.40
N ALA A 92 6.56 13.68 15.00
CA ALA A 92 5.25 13.28 15.48
C ALA A 92 4.66 12.13 14.65
N SER A 93 5.38 11.61 13.65
CA SER A 93 5.02 10.36 12.97
C SER A 93 5.16 9.16 13.92
N GLY A 94 4.56 8.02 13.57
CA GLY A 94 4.63 6.81 14.37
C GLY A 94 3.56 5.80 13.95
N SER A 95 3.61 4.60 14.54
CA SER A 95 2.76 3.47 14.15
C SER A 95 1.27 3.78 14.19
N ARG A 96 0.79 4.50 15.21
CA ARG A 96 -0.65 4.84 15.34
C ARG A 96 -1.13 5.76 14.21
N LYS A 97 -0.45 6.88 13.96
CA LYS A 97 -0.84 7.82 12.89
C LYS A 97 -0.69 7.19 11.52
N GLY A 98 0.39 6.41 11.34
CA GLY A 98 0.61 5.63 10.14
C GLY A 98 -0.53 4.63 9.90
N ALA A 99 -0.92 3.84 10.90
CA ALA A 99 -2.03 2.88 10.79
C ALA A 99 -3.35 3.57 10.43
N LEU A 100 -3.68 4.70 11.06
CA LEU A 100 -4.87 5.49 10.73
C LEU A 100 -4.84 5.96 9.26
N PHE A 101 -3.68 6.44 8.80
CA PHE A 101 -3.51 6.82 7.40
C PHE A 101 -3.67 5.61 6.46
N GLY A 102 -3.09 4.46 6.80
CA GLY A 102 -3.25 3.22 6.06
C GLY A 102 -4.71 2.78 5.96
N ALA A 103 -5.47 2.87 7.04
CA ALA A 103 -6.92 2.64 7.03
C ALA A 103 -7.65 3.61 6.08
N GLY A 104 -7.25 4.89 6.07
CA GLY A 104 -7.74 5.89 5.13
C GLY A 104 -7.44 5.54 3.67
N VAL A 105 -6.21 5.11 3.36
CA VAL A 105 -5.80 4.64 2.02
C VAL A 105 -6.62 3.44 1.59
N TRP A 106 -6.83 2.46 2.48
CA TRP A 106 -7.69 1.32 2.21
C TRP A 106 -9.12 1.78 1.89
N LEU A 107 -9.71 2.62 2.73
CA LEU A 107 -11.08 3.08 2.57
C LEU A 107 -11.24 3.85 1.25
N ALA A 108 -10.39 4.85 1.01
CA ALA A 108 -10.42 5.68 -0.20
C ALA A 108 -10.22 4.85 -1.48
N SER A 109 -9.44 3.77 -1.40
CA SER A 109 -9.20 2.91 -2.56
C SER A 109 -10.35 1.94 -2.79
N TYR A 110 -10.69 1.13 -1.79
CA TYR A 110 -11.63 0.02 -1.94
C TYR A 110 -13.09 0.43 -1.95
N MET A 111 -13.44 1.59 -1.37
CA MET A 111 -14.78 2.19 -1.45
C MET A 111 -14.86 3.35 -2.44
N GLY A 112 -13.74 3.99 -2.77
CA GLY A 112 -13.71 5.20 -3.60
C GLY A 112 -13.28 4.92 -5.03
N TRP A 113 -12.00 5.17 -5.32
CA TRP A 113 -11.56 5.31 -6.70
C TRP A 113 -11.51 3.98 -7.48
N ILE A 114 -11.20 2.85 -6.85
CA ILE A 114 -11.13 1.54 -7.55
C ILE A 114 -12.52 1.14 -8.08
N PRO A 115 -13.60 1.18 -7.28
CA PRO A 115 -14.95 0.95 -7.78
C PRO A 115 -15.42 2.00 -8.78
N ALA A 116 -15.12 3.28 -8.55
CA ALA A 116 -15.53 4.37 -9.45
C ALA A 116 -14.99 4.17 -10.88
N LEU A 117 -13.76 3.68 -10.99
CA LEU A 117 -13.12 3.33 -12.27
C LEU A 117 -13.49 1.93 -12.79
N LYS A 118 -14.43 1.22 -12.14
CA LYS A 118 -14.86 -0.15 -12.48
C LYS A 118 -13.70 -1.15 -12.56
N LEU A 119 -12.64 -0.93 -11.78
CA LEU A 119 -11.46 -1.80 -11.76
C LEU A 119 -11.73 -3.06 -10.92
N MET A 120 -12.47 -2.91 -9.83
CA MET A 120 -12.95 -4.00 -8.99
C MET A 120 -14.30 -3.63 -8.36
N THR A 121 -15.06 -4.62 -7.91
CA THR A 121 -16.23 -4.38 -7.05
C THR A 121 -15.79 -3.78 -5.71
N PRO A 122 -16.63 -2.95 -5.07
CA PRO A 122 -16.32 -2.41 -3.75
C PRO A 122 -16.16 -3.53 -2.72
N ALA A 123 -15.26 -3.32 -1.74
CA ALA A 123 -14.98 -4.33 -0.70
C ALA A 123 -16.18 -4.71 0.18
N SER A 124 -17.27 -3.95 0.18
CA SER A 124 -18.55 -4.33 0.82
C SER A 124 -19.20 -5.54 0.17
N ARG A 125 -18.82 -5.87 -1.07
CA ARG A 125 -19.26 -7.06 -1.81
C ARG A 125 -18.26 -8.22 -1.74
N HIS A 126 -17.15 -8.07 -1.03
CA HIS A 126 -16.13 -9.13 -0.90
C HIS A 126 -16.40 -9.96 0.36
N PRO A 127 -15.94 -11.22 0.41
CA PRO A 127 -16.01 -12.02 1.64
C PRO A 127 -15.36 -11.28 2.82
N ALA A 128 -16.01 -11.32 3.99
CA ALA A 128 -15.57 -10.55 5.16
C ALA A 128 -14.11 -10.87 5.56
N ARG A 129 -13.69 -12.13 5.44
CA ARG A 129 -12.30 -12.56 5.70
C ARG A 129 -11.30 -11.90 4.76
N ARG A 130 -11.63 -11.80 3.47
CA ARG A 130 -10.79 -11.12 2.48
C ARG A 130 -10.68 -9.63 2.80
N SER A 131 -11.80 -8.97 3.12
CA SER A 131 -11.80 -7.56 3.52
C SER A 131 -10.99 -7.34 4.79
N ALA A 132 -11.09 -8.22 5.79
CA ALA A 132 -10.30 -8.15 7.01
C ALA A 132 -8.78 -8.28 6.75
N ILE A 133 -8.37 -9.20 5.86
CA ILE A 133 -6.96 -9.29 5.44
C ILE A 133 -6.52 -7.99 4.78
N MET A 134 -7.33 -7.42 3.89
CA MET A 134 -6.96 -6.18 3.19
C MET A 134 -6.87 -4.98 4.14
N ILE A 135 -7.81 -4.81 5.06
CA ILE A 135 -7.74 -3.75 6.09
C ILE A 135 -6.48 -3.93 6.92
N SER A 136 -6.23 -5.14 7.43
CA SER A 136 -5.06 -5.45 8.27
C SER A 136 -3.75 -5.19 7.54
N ALA A 137 -3.68 -5.55 6.26
CA ALA A 137 -2.51 -5.31 5.41
C ALA A 137 -2.21 -3.80 5.31
N HIS A 138 -3.23 -2.95 5.15
CA HIS A 138 -3.05 -1.50 5.08
C HIS A 138 -2.73 -0.88 6.45
N LEU A 139 -3.26 -1.42 7.55
CA LEU A 139 -2.86 -1.04 8.90
C LEU A 139 -1.38 -1.33 9.14
N ILE A 140 -0.90 -2.51 8.72
CA ILE A 140 0.51 -2.90 8.81
C ILE A 140 1.40 -1.99 7.96
N TRP A 141 1.01 -1.77 6.69
CA TRP A 141 1.73 -0.84 5.80
C TRP A 141 1.83 0.54 6.43
N GLY A 142 0.70 1.12 6.82
CA GLY A 142 0.67 2.46 7.40
C GLY A 142 1.49 2.55 8.68
N ALA A 143 1.36 1.59 9.59
CA ALA A 143 2.14 1.55 10.83
C ALA A 143 3.64 1.50 10.55
N ALA A 144 4.07 0.66 9.60
CA ALA A 144 5.46 0.56 9.18
C ALA A 144 5.96 1.86 8.53
N THR A 145 5.19 2.49 7.63
CA THR A 145 5.52 3.80 7.04
C THR A 145 5.73 4.86 8.12
N GLY A 146 4.82 4.93 9.10
CA GLY A 146 4.93 5.87 10.21
C GLY A 146 6.17 5.66 11.08
N LEU A 147 6.54 4.40 11.34
CA LEU A 147 7.75 4.07 12.12
C LEU A 147 9.04 4.37 11.33
N ILE A 148 9.10 3.97 10.07
CA ILE A 148 10.29 4.16 9.21
C ILE A 148 10.51 5.67 8.97
N MET A 149 9.45 6.43 8.69
CA MET A 149 9.55 7.89 8.54
C MET A 149 10.12 8.53 9.80
N ARG A 150 9.65 8.13 10.99
CA ARG A 150 10.17 8.65 12.26
C ARG A 150 11.67 8.37 12.41
N GLN A 151 12.10 7.16 12.10
CA GLN A 151 13.50 6.73 12.22
C GLN A 151 14.43 7.45 11.24
N LEU A 152 13.96 7.68 10.01
CA LEU A 152 14.72 8.38 8.97
C LEU A 152 14.68 9.91 9.11
N SER A 153 13.85 10.45 10.00
CA SER A 153 13.74 11.89 10.22
C SER A 153 14.96 12.43 10.99
N PRO A 154 15.60 13.53 10.55
CA PRO A 154 16.86 14.02 11.11
C PRO A 154 16.88 14.22 12.63
N SER A 155 15.75 14.59 13.23
CA SER A 155 15.63 14.83 14.67
C SER A 155 15.71 13.57 15.54
N ALA A 156 15.48 12.37 14.97
CA ALA A 156 15.62 11.10 15.70
C ALA A 156 17.09 10.65 15.84
N VAL A 157 17.98 11.14 14.97
CA VAL A 157 19.41 10.80 14.97
C VAL A 157 20.16 11.64 16.01
N THR A 158 19.68 12.86 16.32
CA THR A 158 20.33 13.75 17.30
C THR A 158 20.05 13.38 18.75
N SER A 159 18.92 12.71 19.06
CA SER A 159 18.59 12.31 20.45
C SER A 159 19.29 11.02 20.92
N LEU A 160 20.13 10.41 20.08
CA LEU A 160 20.92 9.20 20.39
C LEU A 160 22.43 9.49 20.44
N ARG A 161 22.82 10.76 20.39
CA ARG A 161 24.19 11.25 20.65
C ARG A 161 24.16 12.18 21.86
#